data_AF-A0A8C6CT39-F1
#
_entry.id   AF-A0A8C6CT39-F1
#
_cell.length_a   1.000
_cell.length_b   1.000
_cell.length_c   1.000
_cell.angle_alpha   90.00
_cell.angle_beta   90.00
_cell.angle_gamma   90.00
#
_symmetry.space_group_name_H-M   'P 1'
#
loop_
_entity.id
_entity.type
_entity.pdbx_description
1 polymer ?
#
loop_
_entity_poly.entity_id
_entity_poly.type
_entity_poly.pdbx_seq_one_letter_code
_entity_poly.pdbx_strand_id
1 'polypeptide(L)'
;MNHSERFVFIAEWFDPNASLFRRYELLFYPGDGSVEMHDVKNHRTFLKRTKYEDIHLEDLFIGNKVNIFSRQLVLLDYGDQYTARQLGSRKEKTLALIKPDAVSKIGEIIEIINKAGFTLTKLKMMMLSRKEATDFHIDHQSRPFLNELIQFITSGPIIAMEILRDDAICEWKRLLGPANSGLARTDAPESIRALFGTDGIKNAAHGPDSFACAAREMELFFPSSGVCGPANTAKFTNCTTCCIVKPHAVSEGLLGKILMSIRDAGFEISAMQMFNMDRINVEEFYEVYKGVVSEYNEMVTEMYSGPCVAMEIQQTNPTMTFREFCGPADPEIARHLRPGTLRAIFGKTKIQNAVHCTDLPEDGLLEVQYFFKILDN
;
A
#
# COMPACT_ATOMS: atom_id res chain seq x y z
N MET A 1 -26.65 12.19 15.03
CA MET A 1 -26.32 10.76 14.83
C MET A 1 -26.91 10.00 16.01
N ASN A 2 -27.60 8.89 15.75
CA ASN A 2 -28.32 8.16 16.78
C ASN A 2 -27.30 7.43 17.67
N HIS A 3 -27.32 7.60 19.00
CA HIS A 3 -26.37 6.96 19.92
C HIS A 3 -26.47 5.41 19.97
N SER A 4 -27.36 4.83 19.17
CA SER A 4 -27.62 3.39 19.05
C SER A 4 -27.23 2.82 17.69
N GLU A 5 -26.71 3.64 16.77
CA GLU A 5 -26.26 3.17 15.47
C GLU A 5 -24.98 2.33 15.64
N ARG A 6 -25.01 1.12 15.10
CA ARG A 6 -23.90 0.18 15.14
C ARG A 6 -23.80 -0.53 13.80
N PHE A 7 -22.58 -0.87 13.42
CA PHE A 7 -22.30 -1.66 12.24
C PHE A 7 -21.70 -2.99 12.66
N VAL A 8 -22.20 -4.08 12.09
CA VAL A 8 -21.83 -5.44 12.47
C VAL A 8 -21.13 -6.11 11.30
N PHE A 9 -19.97 -6.68 11.55
CA PHE A 9 -19.15 -7.40 10.57
C PHE A 9 -18.84 -8.80 11.09
N ILE A 10 -18.80 -9.78 10.19
CA ILE A 10 -18.20 -11.08 10.45
C ILE A 10 -16.71 -10.94 10.15
N ALA A 11 -15.89 -11.04 11.18
CA ALA A 11 -14.44 -10.94 11.09
C ALA A 11 -13.79 -12.30 11.39
N GLU A 12 -12.68 -12.60 10.73
CA GLU A 12 -11.88 -13.80 10.97
C GLU A 12 -10.51 -13.43 11.51
N TRP A 13 -10.07 -14.18 12.51
CA TRP A 13 -8.77 -14.04 13.16
C TRP A 13 -8.09 -15.38 13.21
N PHE A 14 -6.80 -15.43 12.87
CA PHE A 14 -5.98 -16.61 13.12
C PHE A 14 -5.46 -16.55 14.57
N ASP A 15 -5.85 -17.52 15.40
CA ASP A 15 -5.36 -17.67 16.77
C ASP A 15 -4.03 -18.46 16.76
N PRO A 16 -2.87 -17.81 16.97
CA PRO A 16 -1.57 -18.48 16.85
C PRO A 16 -1.35 -19.53 17.95
N ASN A 17 -2.01 -19.41 19.11
CA ASN A 17 -1.84 -20.39 20.20
C ASN A 17 -2.61 -21.69 19.93
N ALA A 18 -3.75 -21.58 19.26
CA ALA A 18 -4.63 -22.71 18.98
C ALA A 18 -4.49 -23.22 17.52
N SER A 19 -3.70 -22.53 16.69
CA SER A 19 -3.48 -22.82 15.27
C SER A 19 -4.78 -22.99 14.47
N LEU A 20 -5.78 -22.13 14.75
CA LEU A 20 -7.09 -22.22 14.13
C LEU A 20 -7.68 -20.84 13.84
N PHE A 21 -8.46 -20.76 12.76
CA PHE A 21 -9.24 -19.57 12.43
C PHE A 21 -10.50 -19.50 13.29
N ARG A 22 -10.68 -18.38 13.98
CA ARG A 22 -11.88 -18.05 14.75
C ARG A 22 -12.64 -16.94 14.05
N ARG A 23 -13.97 -17.04 14.08
CA ARG A 23 -14.85 -16.00 13.55
C ARG A 23 -15.51 -15.24 14.69
N TYR A 24 -15.57 -13.94 14.54
CA TYR A 24 -16.12 -13.00 15.49
C TYR A 24 -17.14 -12.11 14.81
N GLU A 25 -18.21 -11.76 15.52
CA GLU A 25 -19.01 -10.59 15.19
C GLU A 25 -18.30 -9.37 15.76
N LEU A 26 -17.76 -8.52 14.89
CA LEU A 26 -17.20 -7.23 15.23
C LEU A 26 -18.29 -6.16 15.12
N LEU A 27 -18.58 -5.48 16.22
CA LEU A 27 -19.51 -4.37 16.28
C LEU A 27 -18.71 -3.07 16.39
N PHE A 28 -18.97 -2.13 15.49
CA PHE A 28 -18.40 -0.78 15.52
C PHE A 28 -19.49 0.26 15.78
N TYR A 29 -19.20 1.18 16.70
CA TYR A 29 -20.11 2.24 17.09
C TYR A 29 -19.56 3.59 16.59
N PRO A 30 -20.05 4.12 15.45
CA PRO A 30 -19.51 5.35 14.84
C PRO A 30 -19.69 6.59 15.72
N GLY A 31 -20.67 6.59 16.63
CA GLY A 31 -20.95 7.73 17.50
C GLY A 31 -19.87 8.03 18.53
N ASP A 32 -19.09 7.03 18.95
CA ASP A 32 -18.01 7.19 19.95
C ASP A 32 -16.71 6.47 19.59
N GLY A 33 -16.64 5.83 18.41
CA GLY A 33 -15.45 5.10 17.95
C GLY A 33 -15.12 3.88 18.80
N SER A 34 -16.13 3.26 19.44
CA SER A 34 -15.92 2.04 20.22
C SER A 34 -16.15 0.78 19.39
N VAL A 35 -15.46 -0.30 19.79
CA VAL A 35 -15.57 -1.64 19.20
C VAL A 35 -15.95 -2.67 20.25
N GLU A 36 -16.70 -3.68 19.84
CA GLU A 36 -17.10 -4.84 20.64
C GLU A 36 -16.99 -6.10 19.78
N MET A 37 -16.62 -7.25 20.38
CA MET A 37 -16.50 -8.51 19.65
C MET A 37 -17.18 -9.66 20.38
N HIS A 38 -17.95 -10.46 19.63
CA HIS A 38 -18.55 -11.71 20.13
C HIS A 38 -18.05 -12.91 19.30
N ASP A 39 -17.80 -14.03 19.96
CA ASP A 39 -17.51 -15.30 19.29
C ASP A 39 -18.76 -15.80 18.55
N VAL A 40 -18.66 -16.04 17.24
CA VAL A 40 -19.80 -16.46 16.41
C VAL A 40 -20.34 -17.83 16.81
N LYS A 41 -19.48 -18.76 17.25
CA LYS A 41 -19.89 -20.13 17.59
C LYS A 41 -20.58 -20.20 18.94
N ASN A 42 -20.07 -19.45 19.91
CA ASN A 42 -20.49 -19.55 21.30
C ASN A 42 -21.37 -18.38 21.77
N HIS A 43 -21.53 -17.34 20.95
CA HIS A 43 -22.17 -16.06 21.28
C HIS A 43 -21.66 -15.43 22.60
N ARG A 44 -20.40 -15.73 22.95
CA ARG A 44 -19.75 -15.18 24.14
C ARG A 44 -19.03 -13.90 23.78
N THR A 45 -19.15 -12.89 24.63
CA THR A 45 -18.34 -11.66 24.51
C THR A 45 -16.87 -12.02 24.60
N PHE A 46 -16.14 -11.73 23.52
CA PHE A 46 -14.69 -11.86 23.45
C PHE A 46 -14.01 -10.55 23.84
N LEU A 47 -14.53 -9.42 23.34
CA LEU A 47 -14.10 -8.07 23.68
C LEU A 47 -15.33 -7.25 24.08
N LYS A 48 -15.34 -6.73 25.31
CA LYS A 48 -16.38 -5.80 25.74
C LYS A 48 -16.23 -4.47 25.02
N ARG A 49 -17.34 -3.74 24.84
CA ARG A 49 -17.35 -2.41 24.23
C ARG A 49 -16.27 -1.51 24.84
N THR A 50 -15.26 -1.21 24.03
CA THR A 50 -14.08 -0.44 24.43
C THR A 50 -13.79 0.59 23.34
N LYS A 51 -13.46 1.82 23.74
CA LYS A 51 -13.07 2.86 22.80
C LYS A 51 -11.76 2.45 22.11
N TYR A 52 -11.69 2.58 20.79
CA TYR A 52 -10.50 2.25 20.02
C TYR A 52 -10.31 3.29 18.93
N GLU A 53 -9.34 4.18 19.13
CA GLU A 53 -9.19 5.38 18.29
C GLU A 53 -8.54 5.07 16.94
N ASP A 54 -7.83 3.94 16.82
CA ASP A 54 -7.06 3.57 15.62
C ASP A 54 -7.90 2.84 14.55
N ILE A 55 -9.24 2.84 14.65
CA ILE A 55 -10.12 2.27 13.63
C ILE A 55 -11.18 3.27 13.21
N HIS A 56 -11.33 3.48 11.91
CA HIS A 56 -12.25 4.44 11.35
C HIS A 56 -13.31 3.73 10.52
N LEU A 57 -14.48 4.36 10.33
CA LEU A 57 -15.57 3.77 9.55
C LEU A 57 -15.15 3.44 8.12
N GLU A 58 -14.20 4.21 7.57
CA GLU A 58 -13.64 4.00 6.23
C GLU A 58 -12.83 2.71 6.10
N ASP A 59 -12.26 2.20 7.20
CA ASP A 59 -11.51 0.94 7.24
C ASP A 59 -12.45 -0.29 7.28
N LEU A 60 -13.73 -0.08 7.57
CA LEU A 60 -14.67 -1.17 7.81
C LEU A 60 -15.42 -1.57 6.54
N PHE A 61 -14.73 -2.29 5.66
CA PHE A 61 -15.29 -2.85 4.43
C PHE A 61 -14.87 -4.31 4.23
N ILE A 62 -15.70 -5.07 3.50
CA ILE A 62 -15.47 -6.49 3.28
C ILE A 62 -14.16 -6.73 2.51
N GLY A 63 -13.37 -7.66 3.00
CA GLY A 63 -12.04 -8.00 2.52
C GLY A 63 -10.91 -7.13 3.08
N ASN A 64 -11.19 -6.11 3.90
CA ASN A 64 -10.14 -5.37 4.59
C ASN A 64 -9.53 -6.18 5.74
N LYS A 65 -8.29 -5.85 6.11
CA LYS A 65 -7.66 -6.30 7.35
C LYS A 65 -7.57 -5.14 8.32
N VAL A 66 -8.21 -5.25 9.48
CA VAL A 66 -8.19 -4.24 10.54
C VAL A 66 -7.48 -4.78 11.78
N ASN A 67 -6.69 -3.94 12.44
CA ASN A 67 -5.98 -4.29 13.65
C ASN A 67 -6.75 -3.80 14.88
N ILE A 68 -7.16 -4.73 15.76
CA ILE A 68 -7.86 -4.40 17.01
C ILE A 68 -7.12 -5.05 18.18
N PHE A 69 -6.57 -4.25 19.09
CA PHE A 69 -5.81 -4.71 20.26
C PHE A 69 -4.76 -5.79 19.90
N SER A 70 -3.91 -5.46 18.92
CA SER A 70 -2.85 -6.33 18.38
C SER A 70 -3.31 -7.63 17.71
N ARG A 71 -4.59 -7.69 17.28
CA ARG A 71 -5.12 -8.80 16.47
C ARG A 71 -5.49 -8.30 15.08
N GLN A 72 -4.92 -8.92 14.05
CA GLN A 72 -5.25 -8.63 12.66
C GLN A 72 -6.50 -9.43 12.27
N LEU A 73 -7.61 -8.72 12.11
CA LEU A 73 -8.92 -9.27 11.77
C LEU A 73 -9.20 -9.05 10.28
N VAL A 74 -9.58 -10.10 9.56
CA VAL A 74 -10.06 -9.98 8.17
C VAL A 74 -11.58 -9.85 8.18
N LEU A 75 -12.12 -8.77 7.63
CA LEU A 75 -13.58 -8.58 7.53
C LEU A 75 -14.11 -9.44 6.38
N LEU A 76 -14.89 -10.48 6.68
CA LEU A 76 -15.37 -11.45 5.70
C LEU A 76 -16.76 -11.12 5.14
N ASP A 77 -17.67 -10.63 5.98
CA ASP A 77 -19.06 -10.33 5.58
C ASP A 77 -19.70 -9.31 6.53
N TYR A 78 -20.89 -8.82 6.20
CA TYR A 78 -21.72 -8.05 7.11
C TYR A 78 -22.48 -8.99 8.05
N GLY A 79 -22.53 -8.64 9.34
CA GLY A 79 -23.24 -9.43 10.36
C GLY A 79 -24.76 -9.23 10.36
N ASP A 80 -25.27 -8.16 9.74
CA ASP A 80 -26.70 -7.94 9.60
C ASP A 80 -27.10 -7.20 8.31
N GLN A 81 -28.38 -7.30 7.95
CA GLN A 81 -28.92 -6.65 6.75
C GLN A 81 -28.93 -5.13 6.83
N TYR A 82 -28.94 -4.55 8.03
CA TYR A 82 -28.89 -3.09 8.20
C TYR A 82 -27.53 -2.57 7.75
N THR A 83 -26.47 -3.15 8.29
CA THR A 83 -25.07 -2.90 7.94
C THR A 83 -24.85 -3.21 6.46
N ALA A 84 -25.34 -4.34 5.96
CA ALA A 84 -25.23 -4.67 4.53
C ALA A 84 -26.02 -3.74 3.60
N ARG A 85 -26.94 -2.91 4.10
CA ARG A 85 -27.66 -1.90 3.28
C ARG A 85 -27.04 -0.52 3.41
N GLN A 86 -26.59 -0.16 4.61
CA GLN A 86 -25.98 1.14 4.91
C GLN A 86 -24.52 1.18 4.44
N LEU A 87 -23.79 0.13 4.77
CA LEU A 87 -22.38 -0.07 4.44
C LEU A 87 -22.18 -1.12 3.37
N GLY A 88 -23.25 -1.71 2.82
CA GLY A 88 -23.23 -2.60 1.66
C GLY A 88 -22.50 -1.94 0.51
N SER A 89 -21.19 -2.02 0.58
CA SER A 89 -20.37 -1.03 -0.06
C SER A 89 -20.37 -1.35 -1.54
N ARG A 90 -20.48 -0.32 -2.37
CA ARG A 90 -20.00 -0.41 -3.74
C ARG A 90 -18.47 -0.34 -3.77
N LYS A 91 -17.78 -0.53 -2.63
CA LYS A 91 -16.33 -0.55 -2.61
C LYS A 91 -15.86 -1.73 -3.41
N GLU A 92 -15.29 -1.38 -4.54
CA GLU A 92 -14.77 -2.28 -5.51
C GLU A 92 -13.26 -2.17 -5.47
N LYS A 93 -12.60 -3.30 -5.65
CA LYS A 93 -11.16 -3.32 -5.88
C LYS A 93 -10.94 -3.27 -7.38
N THR A 94 -10.03 -2.41 -7.81
CA THR A 94 -9.59 -2.37 -9.21
C THR A 94 -8.08 -2.26 -9.28
N LEU A 95 -7.53 -2.70 -10.41
CA LEU A 95 -6.11 -2.56 -10.70
C LEU A 95 -5.83 -1.15 -11.21
N ALA A 96 -4.89 -0.47 -10.58
CA ALA A 96 -4.22 0.68 -11.14
C ALA A 96 -2.80 0.30 -11.51
N LEU A 97 -2.49 0.31 -12.81
CA LEU A 97 -1.17 -0.05 -13.31
C LEU A 97 -0.49 1.19 -13.88
N ILE A 98 0.70 1.52 -13.41
CA ILE A 98 1.55 2.57 -13.96
C ILE A 98 2.57 1.93 -14.89
N LYS A 99 2.61 2.42 -16.13
CA LYS A 99 3.47 1.96 -17.21
C LYS A 99 4.90 2.54 -17.08
N PRO A 100 5.89 1.96 -17.79
CA PRO A 100 7.30 2.35 -17.62
C PRO A 100 7.59 3.84 -17.88
N ASP A 101 6.83 4.48 -18.76
CA ASP A 101 6.95 5.92 -19.07
C ASP A 101 6.58 6.85 -17.91
N ALA A 102 5.74 6.39 -16.98
CA ALA A 102 5.23 7.19 -15.87
C ALA A 102 5.69 6.71 -14.48
N VAL A 103 6.57 5.71 -14.38
CA VAL A 103 7.12 5.25 -13.09
C VAL A 103 7.78 6.40 -12.32
N SER A 104 8.51 7.28 -13.01
CA SER A 104 9.11 8.47 -12.39
C SER A 104 8.10 9.49 -11.85
N LYS A 105 6.82 9.35 -12.21
CA LYS A 105 5.69 10.21 -11.81
C LYS A 105 4.72 9.53 -10.83
N ILE A 106 5.14 8.41 -10.23
CA ILE A 106 4.30 7.66 -9.29
C ILE A 106 3.84 8.51 -8.10
N GLY A 107 4.70 9.39 -7.58
CA GLY A 107 4.36 10.25 -6.45
C GLY A 107 3.18 11.17 -6.76
N GLU A 108 3.20 11.85 -7.91
CA GLU A 108 2.09 12.68 -8.39
C GLU A 108 0.82 11.85 -8.62
N ILE A 109 0.95 10.66 -9.19
CA ILE A 109 -0.21 9.79 -9.47
C ILE A 109 -0.86 9.28 -8.18
N ILE A 110 -0.07 8.93 -7.16
CA ILE A 110 -0.58 8.56 -5.84
C ILE A 110 -1.30 9.73 -5.19
N GLU A 111 -0.81 10.97 -5.34
CA GLU A 111 -1.55 12.15 -4.85
C GLU A 111 -2.90 12.32 -5.58
N ILE A 112 -2.98 12.03 -6.88
CA ILE A 112 -4.25 12.05 -7.64
C ILE A 112 -5.21 10.98 -7.10
N ILE A 113 -4.71 9.76 -6.89
CA ILE A 113 -5.48 8.62 -6.33
C ILE A 113 -6.02 8.98 -4.93
N ASN A 114 -5.16 9.49 -4.05
CA ASN A 114 -5.54 9.90 -2.69
C ASN A 114 -6.58 11.04 -2.71
N LYS A 115 -6.37 12.07 -3.52
CA LYS A 115 -7.32 13.20 -3.64
C LYS A 115 -8.68 12.79 -4.19
N ALA A 116 -8.72 11.75 -5.01
CA ALA A 116 -9.98 11.20 -5.52
C ALA A 116 -10.72 10.29 -4.52
N GLY A 117 -10.14 10.06 -3.33
CA GLY A 117 -10.75 9.27 -2.26
C GLY A 117 -10.59 7.77 -2.43
N PHE A 118 -9.57 7.32 -3.17
CA PHE A 118 -9.21 5.90 -3.21
C PHE A 118 -8.33 5.53 -2.01
N THR A 119 -8.56 4.33 -1.49
CA THR A 119 -7.66 3.68 -0.54
C THR A 119 -6.71 2.77 -1.32
N LEU A 120 -5.40 2.91 -1.10
CA LEU A 120 -4.39 2.02 -1.65
C LEU A 120 -4.23 0.80 -0.72
N THR A 121 -4.55 -0.41 -1.21
CA THR A 121 -4.53 -1.63 -0.40
C THR A 121 -3.36 -2.56 -0.74
N LYS A 122 -2.84 -2.50 -1.97
CA LYS A 122 -1.59 -3.17 -2.37
C LYS A 122 -0.84 -2.28 -3.34
N LEU A 123 0.48 -2.39 -3.32
CA LEU A 123 1.36 -1.71 -4.26
C LEU A 123 2.64 -2.53 -4.42
N LYS A 124 3.09 -2.74 -5.66
CA LYS A 124 4.35 -3.44 -5.94
C LYS A 124 4.94 -3.02 -7.29
N MET A 125 6.25 -2.76 -7.29
CA MET A 125 7.03 -2.44 -8.48
C MET A 125 7.62 -3.72 -9.06
N MET A 126 7.31 -4.01 -10.32
CA MET A 126 7.58 -5.30 -10.96
C MET A 126 8.24 -5.15 -12.32
N MET A 127 8.90 -6.21 -12.77
CA MET A 127 9.36 -6.37 -14.14
C MET A 127 8.56 -7.48 -14.82
N LEU A 128 7.85 -7.17 -15.91
CA LEU A 128 7.11 -8.18 -16.66
C LEU A 128 8.03 -8.94 -17.62
N SER A 129 7.95 -10.27 -17.59
CA SER A 129 8.42 -11.10 -18.68
C SER A 129 7.51 -10.95 -19.90
N ARG A 130 8.02 -11.31 -21.08
CA ARG A 130 7.22 -11.31 -22.31
C ARG A 130 5.97 -12.18 -22.20
N LYS A 131 6.06 -13.31 -21.48
CA LYS A 131 4.92 -14.20 -21.27
C LYS A 131 3.84 -13.52 -20.43
N GLU A 132 4.21 -12.99 -19.26
CA GLU A 132 3.26 -12.29 -18.38
C GLU A 132 2.64 -11.07 -19.07
N ALA A 133 3.41 -10.30 -19.84
CA ALA A 133 2.89 -9.19 -20.64
C ALA A 133 1.90 -9.65 -21.72
N THR A 134 2.10 -10.84 -22.30
CA THR A 134 1.17 -11.42 -23.28
C THR A 134 -0.11 -11.90 -22.60
N ASP A 135 0.00 -12.55 -21.45
CA ASP A 135 -1.13 -13.03 -20.64
C ASP A 135 -1.98 -11.86 -20.13
N PHE A 136 -1.32 -10.78 -19.72
CA PHE A 136 -1.97 -9.51 -19.34
C PHE A 136 -2.80 -8.94 -20.50
N HIS A 137 -2.25 -8.91 -21.71
CA HIS A 137 -2.89 -8.35 -22.90
C HIS A 137 -3.66 -9.38 -23.75
N ILE A 138 -4.20 -10.44 -23.15
CA ILE A 138 -4.91 -11.50 -23.88
C ILE A 138 -6.08 -10.98 -24.75
N ASP A 139 -6.78 -9.95 -24.28
CA ASP A 139 -7.91 -9.32 -25.00
C ASP A 139 -7.46 -8.51 -26.23
N HIS A 140 -6.15 -8.36 -26.44
CA HIS A 140 -5.54 -7.65 -27.56
C HIS A 140 -4.75 -8.58 -28.50
N GLN A 141 -4.86 -9.90 -28.36
CA GLN A 141 -4.12 -10.88 -29.18
C GLN A 141 -4.23 -10.66 -30.70
N SER A 142 -5.36 -10.15 -31.18
CA SER A 142 -5.62 -9.91 -32.60
C SER A 142 -5.29 -8.48 -33.07
N ARG A 143 -4.79 -7.61 -32.18
CA ARG A 143 -4.52 -6.20 -32.50
C ARG A 143 -3.14 -6.03 -33.13
N PRO A 144 -3.00 -5.26 -34.23
CA PRO A 144 -1.72 -5.11 -34.94
C PRO A 144 -0.62 -4.45 -34.09
N PHE A 145 -0.99 -3.66 -33.07
CA PHE A 145 -0.06 -2.96 -32.17
C PHE A 145 0.38 -3.79 -30.95
N LEU A 146 -0.08 -5.04 -30.79
CA LEU A 146 0.20 -5.85 -29.60
C LEU A 146 1.71 -6.06 -29.37
N ASN A 147 2.47 -6.34 -30.43
CA ASN A 147 3.91 -6.58 -30.30
C ASN A 147 4.66 -5.35 -29.78
N GLU A 148 4.30 -4.16 -30.27
CA GLU A 148 4.87 -2.89 -29.80
C GLU A 148 4.48 -2.61 -28.34
N LEU A 149 3.23 -2.92 -27.97
CA LEU A 149 2.73 -2.79 -26.61
C LEU A 149 3.48 -3.73 -25.64
N ILE A 150 3.66 -4.99 -26.02
CA ILE A 150 4.43 -5.97 -25.23
C ILE A 150 5.87 -5.50 -25.10
N GLN A 151 6.52 -5.12 -26.21
CA GLN A 151 7.90 -4.63 -26.17
C GLN A 151 8.06 -3.43 -25.23
N PHE A 152 7.09 -2.51 -25.26
CA PHE A 152 7.08 -1.35 -24.40
C PHE A 152 6.89 -1.72 -22.92
N ILE A 153 5.87 -2.52 -22.58
CA ILE A 153 5.57 -2.82 -21.18
C ILE A 153 6.66 -3.69 -20.52
N THR A 154 7.42 -4.46 -21.31
CA THR A 154 8.58 -5.22 -20.83
C THR A 154 9.90 -4.44 -20.89
N SER A 155 9.89 -3.17 -21.33
CA SER A 155 11.13 -2.38 -21.49
C SER A 155 11.68 -1.80 -20.19
N GLY A 156 10.88 -1.81 -19.12
CA GLY A 156 11.25 -1.25 -17.83
C GLY A 156 10.26 -1.66 -16.74
N PRO A 157 10.48 -1.17 -15.51
CA PRO A 157 9.60 -1.49 -14.40
C PRO A 157 8.20 -0.93 -14.62
N ILE A 158 7.23 -1.61 -14.04
CA ILE A 158 5.84 -1.17 -13.88
C ILE A 158 5.51 -1.08 -12.40
N ILE A 159 4.46 -0.35 -12.05
CA ILE A 159 3.92 -0.34 -10.69
C ILE A 159 2.47 -0.81 -10.75
N ALA A 160 2.18 -1.95 -10.14
CA ALA A 160 0.83 -2.44 -9.96
C ALA A 160 0.31 -1.99 -8.58
N MET A 161 -0.95 -1.58 -8.53
CA MET A 161 -1.64 -1.16 -7.31
C MET A 161 -3.04 -1.75 -7.26
N GLU A 162 -3.43 -2.25 -6.09
CA GLU A 162 -4.84 -2.53 -5.78
C GLU A 162 -5.39 -1.26 -5.11
N ILE A 163 -6.35 -0.62 -5.76
CA ILE A 163 -7.05 0.56 -5.21
C ILE A 163 -8.51 0.22 -4.96
N LEU A 164 -9.04 0.81 -3.91
CA LEU A 164 -10.39 0.55 -3.40
C LEU A 164 -11.16 1.85 -3.24
N ARG A 165 -12.39 1.87 -3.75
CA ARG A 165 -13.35 2.97 -3.60
C ARG A 165 -14.73 2.50 -4.00
N ASP A 166 -15.76 3.23 -3.60
CA ASP A 166 -17.08 3.09 -4.23
C ASP A 166 -17.00 3.39 -5.74
N ASP A 167 -17.56 2.48 -6.54
CA ASP A 167 -17.54 2.54 -8.01
C ASP A 167 -16.09 2.67 -8.58
N ALA A 168 -15.12 1.99 -7.95
CA ALA A 168 -13.69 2.18 -8.19
C ALA A 168 -13.28 2.01 -9.65
N ILE A 169 -13.85 1.03 -10.38
CA ILE A 169 -13.53 0.80 -11.79
C ILE A 169 -13.93 2.01 -12.62
N CYS A 170 -15.18 2.47 -12.46
CA CYS A 170 -15.70 3.61 -13.19
C CYS A 170 -14.88 4.87 -12.89
N GLU A 171 -14.58 5.10 -11.62
CA GLU A 171 -13.87 6.30 -11.23
C GLU A 171 -12.40 6.28 -11.67
N TRP A 172 -11.73 5.13 -11.57
CA TRP A 172 -10.36 5.01 -12.04
C TRP A 172 -10.28 5.28 -13.55
N LYS A 173 -11.25 4.77 -14.33
CA LYS A 173 -11.34 5.08 -15.77
C LYS A 173 -11.58 6.56 -16.04
N ARG A 174 -12.39 7.23 -15.22
CA ARG A 174 -12.60 8.69 -15.33
C ARG A 174 -11.29 9.46 -15.11
N LEU A 175 -10.52 9.10 -14.08
CA LEU A 175 -9.21 9.71 -13.79
C LEU A 175 -8.17 9.43 -14.87
N LEU A 176 -8.20 8.24 -15.47
CA LEU A 176 -7.31 7.89 -16.58
C LEU A 176 -7.59 8.73 -17.82
N GLY A 177 -8.86 8.95 -18.17
CA GLY A 177 -9.25 9.61 -19.41
C GLY A 177 -9.08 8.70 -20.65
N PRO A 178 -9.30 9.23 -21.86
CA PRO A 178 -9.19 8.50 -23.13
C PRO A 178 -7.84 7.78 -23.29
N ALA A 179 -7.85 6.57 -23.88
CA ALA A 179 -6.64 5.75 -24.04
C ALA A 179 -5.55 6.42 -24.89
N ASN A 180 -5.94 7.25 -25.87
CA ASN A 180 -5.01 8.05 -26.64
C ASN A 180 -4.72 9.37 -25.90
N SER A 181 -3.48 9.57 -25.50
CA SER A 181 -3.05 10.75 -24.73
C SER A 181 -3.31 12.08 -25.45
N GLY A 182 -3.32 12.10 -26.79
CA GLY A 182 -3.68 13.27 -27.59
C GLY A 182 -5.15 13.66 -27.44
N LEU A 183 -6.06 12.67 -27.48
CA LEU A 183 -7.49 12.88 -27.20
C LEU A 183 -7.73 13.19 -25.71
N ALA A 184 -6.96 12.58 -24.81
CA ALA A 184 -7.06 12.88 -23.39
C ALA A 184 -6.76 14.36 -23.11
N ARG A 185 -5.75 14.94 -23.77
CA ARG A 185 -5.44 16.38 -23.65
C ARG A 185 -6.55 17.31 -24.09
N THR A 186 -7.42 16.90 -25.01
CA THR A 186 -8.56 17.71 -25.47
C THR A 186 -9.81 17.47 -24.64
N ASP A 187 -10.14 16.21 -24.37
CA ASP A 187 -11.44 15.80 -23.83
C ASP A 187 -11.44 15.76 -22.29
N ALA A 188 -10.28 15.49 -21.69
CA ALA A 188 -10.10 15.38 -20.24
C ALA A 188 -8.70 15.87 -19.83
N PRO A 189 -8.41 17.19 -19.91
CA PRO A 189 -7.05 17.74 -19.80
C PRO A 189 -6.40 17.51 -18.43
N GLU A 190 -7.18 17.29 -17.38
CA GLU A 190 -6.70 16.98 -16.03
C GLU A 190 -6.50 15.47 -15.78
N SER A 191 -6.78 14.62 -16.76
CA SER A 191 -6.64 13.17 -16.64
C SER A 191 -5.18 12.71 -16.60
N ILE A 192 -4.92 11.56 -15.99
CA ILE A 192 -3.57 10.99 -15.86
C ILE A 192 -2.93 10.80 -17.24
N ARG A 193 -3.69 10.34 -18.24
CA ARG A 193 -3.18 10.15 -19.61
C ARG A 193 -2.91 11.47 -20.32
N ALA A 194 -3.64 12.53 -19.99
CA ALA A 194 -3.36 13.86 -20.53
C ALA A 194 -2.08 14.46 -19.93
N LEU A 195 -1.90 14.31 -18.61
CA LEU A 195 -0.79 14.90 -17.85
C LEU A 195 0.54 14.17 -18.06
N PHE A 196 0.53 12.84 -18.13
CA PHE A 196 1.75 12.02 -18.12
C PHE A 196 1.91 11.15 -19.37
N GLY A 197 0.85 10.99 -20.17
CA GLY A 197 0.89 10.16 -21.38
C GLY A 197 1.46 10.89 -22.59
N THR A 198 2.17 10.17 -23.44
CA THR A 198 2.77 10.69 -24.67
C THR A 198 1.92 10.35 -25.90
N ASP A 199 1.56 9.08 -26.08
CA ASP A 199 0.80 8.58 -27.24
C ASP A 199 -0.27 7.53 -26.84
N GLY A 200 -0.69 6.65 -27.77
CA GLY A 200 -1.69 5.61 -27.50
C GLY A 200 -1.14 4.34 -26.83
N ILE A 201 0.16 4.05 -26.98
CA ILE A 201 0.85 2.91 -26.35
C ILE A 201 1.45 3.35 -25.01
N LYS A 202 2.18 4.47 -25.05
CA LYS A 202 2.83 5.14 -23.92
C LYS A 202 1.88 6.17 -23.32
N ASN A 203 0.86 5.68 -22.65
CA ASN A 203 -0.20 6.48 -22.07
C ASN A 203 -0.15 6.50 -20.54
N ALA A 204 1.03 6.34 -19.92
CA ALA A 204 1.27 6.42 -18.48
C ALA A 204 0.60 5.36 -17.59
N ALA A 205 -0.69 5.06 -17.77
CA ALA A 205 -1.43 4.20 -16.85
C ALA A 205 -2.56 3.38 -17.51
N HIS A 206 -2.84 2.23 -16.90
CA HIS A 206 -3.88 1.28 -17.29
C HIS A 206 -4.86 1.02 -16.14
N GLY A 207 -6.09 0.71 -16.53
CA GLY A 207 -7.18 0.37 -15.64
C GLY A 207 -8.12 -0.62 -16.35
N PRO A 208 -8.62 -1.65 -15.65
CA PRO A 208 -9.55 -2.62 -16.21
C PRO A 208 -10.83 -1.99 -16.76
N ASP A 209 -11.39 -2.59 -17.81
CA ASP A 209 -12.63 -2.12 -18.43
C ASP A 209 -13.91 -2.63 -17.73
N SER A 210 -13.81 -3.71 -16.95
CA SER A 210 -14.93 -4.38 -16.28
C SER A 210 -14.48 -5.11 -15.01
N PHE A 211 -15.43 -5.55 -14.19
CA PHE A 211 -15.19 -6.40 -13.02
C PHE A 211 -14.43 -7.68 -13.35
N ALA A 212 -14.80 -8.35 -14.45
CA ALA A 212 -14.15 -9.59 -14.86
C ALA A 212 -12.69 -9.35 -15.26
N CYS A 213 -12.41 -8.25 -15.96
CA CYS A 213 -11.04 -7.83 -16.26
C CYS A 213 -10.28 -7.49 -14.97
N ALA A 214 -10.90 -6.72 -14.06
CA ALA A 214 -10.28 -6.33 -12.80
C ALA A 214 -9.89 -7.54 -11.95
N ALA A 215 -10.78 -8.53 -11.80
CA ALA A 215 -10.49 -9.75 -11.05
C ALA A 215 -9.36 -10.57 -11.70
N ARG A 216 -9.39 -10.75 -13.02
CA ARG A 216 -8.37 -11.50 -13.78
C ARG A 216 -7.00 -10.84 -13.71
N GLU A 217 -6.95 -9.54 -13.94
CA GLU A 217 -5.70 -8.77 -13.88
C GLU A 217 -5.18 -8.68 -12.44
N MET A 218 -6.05 -8.52 -11.44
CA MET A 218 -5.66 -8.52 -10.03
C MET A 218 -5.02 -9.85 -9.62
N GLU A 219 -5.58 -10.99 -10.02
CA GLU A 219 -5.02 -12.31 -9.72
C GLU A 219 -3.67 -12.53 -10.42
N LEU A 220 -3.44 -11.92 -11.59
CA LEU A 220 -2.15 -11.99 -12.27
C LEU A 220 -1.04 -11.26 -11.48
N PHE A 221 -1.33 -10.06 -10.95
CA PHE A 221 -0.32 -9.24 -10.26
C PHE A 221 -0.22 -9.55 -8.75
N PHE A 222 -1.34 -9.86 -8.11
CA PHE A 222 -1.45 -10.12 -6.67
C PHE A 222 -2.19 -11.44 -6.40
N PRO A 223 -1.60 -12.58 -6.81
CA PRO A 223 -2.21 -13.90 -6.69
C PRO A 223 -2.54 -14.26 -5.24
N SER A 224 -3.65 -14.98 -5.06
CA SER A 224 -4.19 -15.34 -3.75
C SER A 224 -3.67 -16.69 -3.22
N SER A 225 -3.08 -17.53 -4.09
CA SER A 225 -2.91 -18.97 -3.85
C SER A 225 -1.45 -19.45 -3.70
N GLY A 226 -0.54 -18.62 -3.18
CA GLY A 226 0.87 -19.01 -2.96
C GLY A 226 1.68 -19.21 -4.26
N VAL A 227 1.13 -18.75 -5.39
CA VAL A 227 1.85 -18.59 -6.64
C VAL A 227 2.51 -17.21 -6.59
N CYS A 228 3.80 -17.08 -6.94
CA CYS A 228 4.42 -15.76 -7.03
C CYS A 228 3.88 -15.03 -8.27
N GLY A 229 3.44 -13.78 -8.08
CA GLY A 229 3.18 -12.86 -9.20
C GLY A 229 4.49 -12.46 -9.90
N PRO A 230 4.44 -11.46 -10.81
CA PRO A 230 5.63 -10.99 -11.49
C PRO A 230 6.73 -10.57 -10.52
N ALA A 231 7.98 -10.81 -10.93
CA ALA A 231 9.14 -10.58 -10.09
C ALA A 231 9.25 -9.10 -9.67
N ASN A 232 9.63 -8.87 -8.41
CA ASN A 232 10.02 -7.54 -7.97
C ASN A 232 11.31 -7.09 -8.69
N THR A 233 11.60 -5.80 -8.55
CA THR A 233 12.66 -5.10 -9.29
C THR A 233 13.93 -4.89 -8.47
N ALA A 234 14.01 -5.49 -7.28
CA ALA A 234 15.12 -5.28 -6.36
C ALA A 234 16.44 -5.80 -6.95
N LYS A 235 17.48 -4.97 -6.87
CA LYS A 235 18.79 -5.24 -7.47
C LYS A 235 19.76 -5.91 -6.48
N PHE A 236 19.54 -5.78 -5.17
CA PHE A 236 20.34 -6.41 -4.10
C PHE A 236 21.84 -6.14 -4.22
N THR A 237 22.22 -4.88 -4.42
CA THR A 237 23.64 -4.48 -4.55
C THR A 237 24.17 -3.89 -3.25
N ASN A 238 25.50 -3.87 -3.06
CA ASN A 238 26.13 -3.21 -1.89
C ASN A 238 25.96 -1.68 -1.88
N CYS A 239 25.39 -1.10 -2.93
CA CYS A 239 25.04 0.31 -3.03
C CYS A 239 23.54 0.54 -2.86
N THR A 240 22.88 -0.27 -2.03
CA THR A 240 21.47 -0.06 -1.67
C THR A 240 21.26 0.21 -0.18
N THR A 241 20.18 0.93 0.12
CA THR A 241 19.66 1.12 1.48
C THR A 241 18.16 0.86 1.46
N CYS A 242 17.63 0.35 2.57
CA CYS A 242 16.20 0.18 2.76
C CYS A 242 15.61 1.49 3.29
N CYS A 243 14.49 1.91 2.68
CA CYS A 243 13.63 2.96 3.22
C CYS A 243 12.24 2.39 3.42
N ILE A 244 11.63 2.66 4.58
CA ILE A 244 10.26 2.24 4.85
C ILE A 244 9.43 3.46 5.20
N VAL A 245 8.38 3.73 4.42
CA VAL A 245 7.32 4.66 4.80
C VAL A 245 6.44 3.94 5.81
N LYS A 246 6.38 4.49 7.02
CA LYS A 246 5.70 3.88 8.17
C LYS A 246 4.17 3.96 8.05
N PRO A 247 3.43 3.09 8.78
CA PRO A 247 1.98 3.02 8.70
C PRO A 247 1.25 4.35 8.87
N HIS A 248 1.57 5.19 9.87
CA HIS A 248 0.91 6.50 9.99
C HIS A 248 1.10 7.40 8.76
N ALA A 249 2.28 7.39 8.13
CA ALA A 249 2.54 8.20 6.95
C ALA A 249 1.80 7.68 5.71
N VAL A 250 1.61 6.36 5.62
CA VAL A 250 0.78 5.73 4.57
C VAL A 250 -0.70 6.08 4.78
N SER A 251 -1.23 5.90 6.00
CA SER A 251 -2.64 6.17 6.31
C SER A 251 -3.02 7.65 6.18
N GLU A 252 -2.09 8.56 6.44
CA GLU A 252 -2.27 10.00 6.24
C GLU A 252 -2.11 10.44 4.76
N GLY A 253 -1.89 9.49 3.84
CA GLY A 253 -1.74 9.78 2.42
C GLY A 253 -0.47 10.57 2.08
N LEU A 254 0.59 10.50 2.90
CA LEU A 254 1.85 11.21 2.68
C LEU A 254 2.80 10.48 1.71
N LEU A 255 2.47 9.25 1.33
CA LEU A 255 3.30 8.42 0.45
C LEU A 255 3.68 9.16 -0.85
N GLY A 256 2.72 9.76 -1.55
CA GLY A 256 2.98 10.45 -2.82
C GLY A 256 4.00 11.59 -2.66
N LYS A 257 3.83 12.42 -1.64
CA LYS A 257 4.78 13.50 -1.28
C LYS A 257 6.18 12.99 -0.94
N ILE A 258 6.28 11.93 -0.16
CA ILE A 258 7.58 11.34 0.21
C ILE A 258 8.31 10.84 -1.04
N LEU A 259 7.59 10.16 -1.95
CA LEU A 259 8.17 9.66 -3.20
C LEU A 259 8.66 10.79 -4.13
N MET A 260 7.89 11.88 -4.21
CA MET A 260 8.34 13.07 -4.95
C MET A 260 9.60 13.66 -4.32
N SER A 261 9.66 13.80 -2.99
CA SER A 261 10.86 14.30 -2.30
C SER A 261 12.09 13.42 -2.54
N ILE A 262 11.95 12.09 -2.51
CA ILE A 262 13.05 11.14 -2.79
C ILE A 262 13.56 11.32 -4.22
N ARG A 263 12.65 11.38 -5.20
CA ARG A 263 13.01 11.60 -6.60
C ARG A 263 13.68 12.96 -6.82
N ASP A 264 13.12 14.02 -6.27
CA ASP A 264 13.59 15.39 -6.47
C ASP A 264 14.97 15.62 -5.82
N ALA A 265 15.29 14.83 -4.78
CA ALA A 265 16.64 14.75 -4.21
C ALA A 265 17.64 13.91 -5.03
N GLY A 266 17.19 13.28 -6.13
CA GLY A 266 18.03 12.55 -7.07
C GLY A 266 18.33 11.10 -6.68
N PHE A 267 17.55 10.52 -5.75
CA PHE A 267 17.67 9.10 -5.40
C PHE A 267 16.87 8.23 -6.38
N GLU A 268 17.43 7.09 -6.77
CA GLU A 268 16.75 6.10 -7.60
C GLU A 268 16.04 5.08 -6.72
N ILE A 269 14.74 4.87 -6.94
CA ILE A 269 13.97 3.79 -6.33
C ILE A 269 14.05 2.59 -7.28
N SER A 270 14.80 1.55 -6.92
CA SER A 270 14.93 0.36 -7.75
C SER A 270 13.87 -0.69 -7.48
N ALA A 271 13.31 -0.72 -6.27
CA ALA A 271 12.20 -1.59 -5.90
C ALA A 271 11.32 -0.93 -4.85
N MET A 272 10.05 -1.34 -4.82
CA MET A 272 9.03 -0.74 -3.97
C MET A 272 7.89 -1.74 -3.78
N GLN A 273 7.44 -1.93 -2.54
CA GLN A 273 6.30 -2.79 -2.24
C GLN A 273 5.63 -2.41 -0.92
N MET A 274 4.30 -2.56 -0.89
CA MET A 274 3.49 -2.41 0.30
C MET A 274 3.40 -3.73 1.06
N PHE A 275 3.61 -3.68 2.37
CA PHE A 275 3.58 -4.83 3.27
C PHE A 275 2.64 -4.57 4.45
N ASN A 276 1.93 -5.61 4.88
CA ASN A 276 1.23 -5.65 6.15
C ASN A 276 1.96 -6.65 7.04
N MET A 277 2.94 -6.16 7.79
CA MET A 277 3.78 -7.01 8.63
C MET A 277 2.99 -7.48 9.85
N ASP A 278 3.16 -8.75 10.20
CA ASP A 278 2.71 -9.24 11.50
C ASP A 278 3.71 -8.86 12.59
N ARG A 279 3.30 -9.05 13.85
CA ARG A 279 4.14 -8.68 14.99
C ARG A 279 5.47 -9.44 15.03
N ILE A 280 5.48 -10.71 14.62
CA ILE A 280 6.68 -11.56 14.67
C ILE A 280 7.74 -11.03 13.70
N ASN A 281 7.34 -10.75 12.46
CA ASN A 281 8.23 -10.19 11.45
C ASN A 281 8.73 -8.79 11.85
N VAL A 282 7.90 -7.97 12.49
CA VAL A 282 8.34 -6.66 12.99
C VAL A 282 9.34 -6.78 14.14
N GLU A 283 9.12 -7.71 15.08
CA GLU A 283 10.05 -7.94 16.19
C GLU A 283 11.40 -8.49 15.70
N GLU A 284 11.40 -9.36 14.69
CA GLU A 284 12.61 -9.83 14.02
C GLU A 284 13.34 -8.67 13.31
N PHE A 285 12.61 -7.87 12.51
CA PHE A 285 13.18 -6.73 11.80
C PHE A 285 13.84 -5.71 12.74
N TYR A 286 13.21 -5.44 13.90
CA TYR A 286 13.74 -4.49 14.88
C TYR A 286 14.62 -5.12 15.97
N GLU A 287 14.98 -6.40 15.88
CA GLU A 287 15.68 -7.11 16.96
C GLU A 287 16.94 -6.38 17.43
N VAL A 288 17.69 -5.76 16.50
CA VAL A 288 18.91 -5.00 16.79
C VAL A 288 18.70 -3.78 17.70
N TYR A 289 17.47 -3.25 17.77
CA TYR A 289 17.11 -2.12 18.63
C TYR A 289 16.64 -2.55 20.03
N LYS A 290 16.42 -3.85 20.24
CA LYS A 290 15.87 -4.40 21.48
C LYS A 290 16.86 -4.22 22.63
N GLY A 291 16.44 -3.46 23.66
CA GLY A 291 17.28 -3.13 24.81
C GLY A 291 18.29 -2.01 24.57
N VAL A 292 18.42 -1.51 23.34
CA VAL A 292 19.23 -0.32 23.00
C VAL A 292 18.38 0.95 23.09
N VAL A 293 17.15 0.88 22.59
CA VAL A 293 16.24 2.03 22.49
C VAL A 293 15.08 1.86 23.47
N SER A 294 14.79 2.87 24.28
CA SER A 294 13.69 2.86 25.25
C SER A 294 12.32 2.65 24.61
N GLU A 295 12.15 3.15 23.40
CA GLU A 295 10.91 3.19 22.63
C GLU A 295 10.64 1.90 21.84
N TYR A 296 11.46 0.85 21.98
CA TYR A 296 11.38 -0.36 21.16
C TYR A 296 9.96 -0.94 21.03
N ASN A 297 9.23 -1.09 22.16
CA ASN A 297 7.88 -1.66 22.14
C ASN A 297 6.89 -0.80 21.35
N GLU A 298 7.02 0.52 21.43
CA GLU A 298 6.16 1.48 20.73
C GLU A 298 6.50 1.51 19.23
N MET A 299 7.79 1.43 18.88
CA MET A 299 8.24 1.29 17.48
C MET A 299 7.68 0.04 16.82
N VAL A 300 7.74 -1.10 17.53
CA VAL A 300 7.14 -2.35 17.06
C VAL A 300 5.63 -2.16 16.87
N THR A 301 4.96 -1.56 17.85
CA THR A 301 3.50 -1.31 17.81
C THR A 301 3.07 -0.45 16.63
N GLU A 302 3.76 0.65 16.38
CA GLU A 302 3.51 1.50 15.22
C GLU A 302 3.73 0.74 13.91
N MET A 303 4.76 -0.10 13.82
CA MET A 303 5.14 -0.74 12.56
C MET A 303 4.19 -1.87 12.14
N TYR A 304 3.60 -2.62 13.07
CA TYR A 304 2.55 -3.61 12.75
C TYR A 304 1.12 -3.02 12.80
N SER A 305 0.96 -1.72 13.08
CA SER A 305 -0.36 -1.09 13.20
C SER A 305 -1.15 -1.03 11.89
N GLY A 306 -0.46 -1.04 10.74
CA GLY A 306 -1.08 -0.92 9.43
C GLY A 306 -0.12 -1.20 8.28
N PRO A 307 -0.50 -0.88 7.02
CA PRO A 307 0.35 -1.10 5.86
C PRO A 307 1.54 -0.14 5.86
N CYS A 308 2.73 -0.66 5.57
CA CYS A 308 3.94 0.12 5.32
C CYS A 308 4.38 -0.03 3.86
N VAL A 309 5.22 0.87 3.36
CA VAL A 309 5.81 0.74 2.02
C VAL A 309 7.33 0.69 2.14
N ALA A 310 7.91 -0.47 1.87
CA ALA A 310 9.35 -0.64 1.82
C ALA A 310 9.88 -0.38 0.40
N MET A 311 11.07 0.21 0.33
CA MET A 311 11.72 0.64 -0.90
C MET A 311 13.21 0.31 -0.85
N GLU A 312 13.74 -0.18 -1.97
CA GLU A 312 15.17 -0.23 -2.22
C GLU A 312 15.59 1.08 -2.88
N ILE A 313 16.48 1.83 -2.21
CA ILE A 313 17.04 3.07 -2.73
C ILE A 313 18.47 2.82 -3.21
N GLN A 314 18.79 3.25 -4.43
CA GLN A 314 20.13 3.20 -4.98
C GLN A 314 20.78 4.58 -5.05
N GLN A 315 22.04 4.65 -4.63
CA GLN A 315 22.88 5.84 -4.77
C GLN A 315 24.36 5.48 -4.54
N THR A 316 25.26 6.41 -4.86
CA THR A 316 26.65 6.34 -4.36
C THR A 316 26.68 6.55 -2.84
N ASN A 317 27.19 5.59 -2.08
CA ASN A 317 27.17 5.59 -0.60
C ASN A 317 25.75 5.87 -0.03
N PRO A 318 24.79 5.00 -0.34
CA PRO A 318 23.36 5.28 -0.12
C PRO A 318 23.03 5.45 1.36
N THR A 319 23.61 4.65 2.25
CA THR A 319 23.26 4.67 3.68
C THR A 319 23.57 6.02 4.31
N MET A 320 24.76 6.59 4.07
CA MET A 320 25.11 7.90 4.64
C MET A 320 24.27 9.02 4.02
N THR A 321 24.25 9.10 2.69
CA THR A 321 23.56 10.20 1.96
C THR A 321 22.05 10.19 2.20
N PHE A 322 21.44 9.01 2.19
CA PHE A 322 20.01 8.86 2.41
C PHE A 322 19.63 9.06 3.89
N ARG A 323 20.46 8.60 4.85
CA ARG A 323 20.22 8.87 6.27
C ARG A 323 20.29 10.37 6.59
N GLU A 324 21.22 11.10 5.97
CA GLU A 324 21.28 12.55 6.10
C GLU A 324 20.03 13.24 5.53
N PHE A 325 19.51 12.72 4.41
CA PHE A 325 18.27 13.18 3.79
C PHE A 325 17.03 12.86 4.64
N CYS A 326 16.99 11.71 5.31
CA CYS A 326 15.94 11.37 6.28
C CYS A 326 16.02 12.26 7.53
N GLY A 327 17.22 12.58 7.99
CA GLY A 327 17.48 13.43 9.15
C GLY A 327 17.38 12.71 10.50
N PRO A 328 17.50 13.45 11.62
CA PRO A 328 17.42 12.90 12.97
C PRO A 328 16.16 12.05 13.21
N ALA A 329 16.29 10.97 13.99
CA ALA A 329 15.19 10.05 14.24
C ALA A 329 13.98 10.70 14.92
N ASP A 330 14.23 11.73 15.74
CA ASP A 330 13.22 12.56 16.38
C ASP A 330 12.82 13.74 15.46
N PRO A 331 11.55 13.82 15.02
CA PRO A 331 11.06 14.90 14.18
C PRO A 331 11.22 16.30 14.80
N GLU A 332 11.10 16.46 16.12
CA GLU A 332 11.26 17.77 16.75
C GLU A 332 12.71 18.26 16.64
N ILE A 333 13.66 17.36 16.91
CA ILE A 333 15.09 17.65 16.72
C ILE A 333 15.38 17.91 15.24
N ALA A 334 14.80 17.11 14.35
CA ALA A 334 14.95 17.28 12.91
C ALA A 334 14.46 18.65 12.43
N ARG A 335 13.29 19.12 12.89
CA ARG A 335 12.76 20.46 12.54
C ARG A 335 13.68 21.60 12.98
N HIS A 336 14.34 21.45 14.13
CA HIS A 336 15.26 22.49 14.63
C HIS A 336 16.62 22.46 13.93
N LEU A 337 17.21 21.28 13.73
CA LEU A 337 18.57 21.14 13.22
C LEU A 337 18.63 21.09 11.68
N ARG A 338 17.66 20.44 11.05
CA ARG A 338 17.62 20.13 9.61
C ARG A 338 16.16 20.14 9.08
N PRO A 339 15.50 21.31 8.97
CA PRO A 339 14.08 21.41 8.66
C PRO A 339 13.68 20.84 7.28
N GLY A 340 14.63 20.67 6.36
CA GLY A 340 14.38 20.11 5.03
C GLY A 340 14.37 18.58 4.95
N THR A 341 14.58 17.86 6.05
CA THR A 341 14.66 16.38 6.00
C THR A 341 13.28 15.73 6.02
N LEU A 342 13.19 14.48 5.53
CA LEU A 342 11.91 13.76 5.48
C LEU A 342 11.25 13.66 6.87
N ARG A 343 12.01 13.35 7.91
CA ARG A 343 11.48 13.23 9.28
C ARG A 343 11.05 14.57 9.86
N ALA A 344 11.69 15.67 9.47
CA ALA A 344 11.29 17.01 9.90
C ALA A 344 9.95 17.43 9.27
N ILE A 345 9.80 17.16 7.97
CA ILE A 345 8.63 17.58 7.17
C ILE A 345 7.41 16.70 7.46
N PHE A 346 7.59 15.37 7.50
CA PHE A 346 6.48 14.41 7.53
C PHE A 346 6.31 13.71 8.89
N GLY A 347 7.32 13.73 9.76
CA GLY A 347 7.24 13.08 11.06
C GLY A 347 6.38 13.86 12.05
N LYS A 348 5.67 13.15 12.92
CA LYS A 348 4.84 13.68 14.01
C LYS A 348 5.55 13.61 15.36
N THR A 349 5.93 12.40 15.76
CA THR A 349 6.56 12.08 17.05
C THR A 349 7.78 11.20 16.83
N LYS A 350 8.55 10.92 17.88
CA LYS A 350 9.71 10.02 17.81
C LYS A 350 9.35 8.62 17.28
N ILE A 351 8.15 8.13 17.58
CA ILE A 351 7.64 6.83 17.09
C ILE A 351 7.10 6.98 15.66
N GLN A 352 6.23 7.97 15.46
CA GLN A 352 5.62 8.31 14.19
C GLN A 352 6.49 9.30 13.41
N ASN A 353 7.70 8.87 13.06
CA ASN A 353 8.70 9.73 12.42
C ASN A 353 8.69 9.66 10.89
N ALA A 354 7.55 9.32 10.27
CA ALA A 354 7.31 9.10 8.84
C ALA A 354 8.11 7.97 8.17
N VAL A 355 9.44 7.98 8.28
CA VAL A 355 10.31 7.06 7.54
C VAL A 355 11.34 6.38 8.45
N HIS A 356 11.45 5.07 8.27
CA HIS A 356 12.62 4.30 8.69
C HIS A 356 13.63 4.26 7.52
N CYS A 357 14.92 4.28 7.86
CA CYS A 357 16.01 4.13 6.91
C CYS A 357 17.12 3.31 7.60
N THR A 358 17.85 2.52 6.82
CA THR A 358 18.99 1.75 7.31
C THR A 358 20.00 2.67 8.00
N ASP A 359 20.48 2.28 9.19
CA ASP A 359 21.45 3.07 9.95
C ASP A 359 22.91 2.71 9.62
N LEU A 360 23.20 1.44 9.29
CA LEU A 360 24.54 0.92 9.03
C LEU A 360 24.69 0.42 7.58
N PRO A 361 25.84 0.66 6.91
CA PRO A 361 26.05 0.20 5.53
C PRO A 361 25.92 -1.31 5.34
N GLU A 362 26.30 -2.09 6.34
CA GLU A 362 26.26 -3.56 6.30
C GLU A 362 24.82 -4.11 6.35
N ASP A 363 23.91 -3.35 6.98
CA ASP A 363 22.52 -3.76 7.18
C ASP A 363 21.64 -3.47 5.96
N GLY A 364 22.04 -2.53 5.09
CA GLY A 364 21.20 -2.07 3.98
C GLY A 364 20.78 -3.20 3.04
N LEU A 365 21.74 -4.06 2.68
CA LEU A 365 21.46 -5.23 1.85
C LEU A 365 20.59 -6.26 2.58
N LEU A 366 20.82 -6.46 3.88
CA LEU A 366 20.07 -7.43 4.69
C LEU A 366 18.60 -7.02 4.84
N GLU A 367 18.34 -5.75 5.16
CA GLU A 367 17.00 -5.20 5.25
C GLU A 367 16.25 -5.30 3.91
N VAL A 368 16.92 -4.97 2.78
CA VAL A 368 16.33 -5.11 1.45
C VAL A 368 16.03 -6.58 1.14
N GLN A 369 16.92 -7.52 1.48
CA GLN A 369 16.66 -8.95 1.32
C GLN A 369 15.51 -9.44 2.19
N TYR A 370 15.38 -8.92 3.41
CA TYR A 370 14.28 -9.25 4.30
C TYR A 370 12.92 -8.95 3.62
N PHE A 371 12.73 -7.73 3.13
CA PHE A 371 11.48 -7.35 2.47
C PHE A 371 11.26 -8.03 1.11
N PHE A 372 12.26 -7.99 0.23
CA PHE A 372 12.08 -8.37 -1.18
C PHE A 372 12.47 -9.82 -1.50
N LYS A 373 12.91 -10.61 -0.52
CA LYS A 373 13.13 -12.07 -0.68
C LYS A 373 12.46 -12.92 0.38
N ILE A 374 12.40 -12.48 1.63
CA ILE A 374 11.82 -13.29 2.71
C ILE A 374 10.32 -13.04 2.81
N LEU A 375 9.92 -11.77 2.89
CA LEU A 375 8.51 -11.38 3.02
C LEU A 375 7.73 -11.33 1.70
N ASP A 376 8.41 -11.27 0.54
CA ASP A 376 7.76 -11.24 -0.79
C ASP A 376 7.31 -12.63 -1.29
N ASN A 377 7.39 -13.68 -0.45
CA ASN A 377 7.01 -15.05 -0.82
C ASN A 377 5.57 -15.41 -0.48
#